data_AF-A0A6L2PS42-F1
#
_entry.id   AF-A0A6L2PS42-F1
#
_cell.length_a   1.000
_cell.length_b   1.000
_cell.length_c   1.000
_cell.angle_alpha   90.00
_cell.angle_beta   90.00
_cell.angle_gamma   90.00
#
_symmetry.space_group_name_H-M   'P 1'
#
loop_
_entity.id
_entity.type
_entity.pdbx_description
1 polymer ?
#
loop_
_entity_poly.entity_id
_entity_poly.type
_entity_poly.pdbx_seq_one_letter_code
_entity_poly.pdbx_strand_id
1 'polypeptide(L)'
;MRKMSAISKDEPQTPINRAVWWAEYVIRHNGAKHLRSAALDLAWYQYLLLDVAAFLFLLVAITVYISYLIFKNSYMYLTAQYYKVKSKHD
;
A
#
# COMPACT_ATOMS: atom_id res chain seq x y z
N MET A 1 13.59 2.12 47.94
CA MET A 1 13.01 3.13 47.02
C MET A 1 13.68 4.51 47.03
N ARG A 2 14.69 4.83 47.87
CA ARG A 2 15.33 6.17 47.85
C ARG A 2 16.60 6.30 46.98
N LYS A 3 17.18 5.19 46.50
CA LYS A 3 18.45 5.21 45.76
C LYS A 3 18.30 5.47 44.25
N MET A 4 17.21 5.02 43.61
CA MET A 4 16.97 5.25 42.18
C MET A 4 16.60 6.71 41.85
N SER A 5 16.00 7.44 42.79
CA SER A 5 15.70 8.86 42.60
C SER A 5 16.93 9.76 42.60
N ALA A 6 18.04 9.34 43.20
CA ALA A 6 19.29 10.10 43.20
C ALA A 6 20.01 9.96 41.85
N ILE A 7 20.01 8.75 41.28
CA ILE A 7 20.65 8.46 39.99
C ILE A 7 19.96 9.20 38.83
N SER A 8 18.63 9.37 38.87
CA SER A 8 17.91 10.21 37.88
C SER A 8 18.14 11.72 38.05
N LYS A 9 18.73 12.17 39.16
CA LYS A 9 19.15 13.56 39.40
C LYS A 9 20.64 13.79 39.10
N ASP A 10 21.42 12.71 38.99
CA ASP A 10 22.84 12.74 38.57
C ASP A 10 23.00 12.84 37.04
N GLU A 11 21.96 13.27 36.33
CA GLU A 11 22.11 13.57 34.91
C GLU A 11 22.76 14.98 34.79
N PRO A 12 23.97 15.10 34.22
CA PRO A 12 24.77 16.33 34.26
C PRO A 12 24.16 17.52 33.50
N GLN A 13 23.02 17.30 32.85
CA GLN A 13 22.31 18.29 32.05
C GLN A 13 20.91 18.45 32.64
N THR A 14 20.44 19.69 32.78
CA THR A 14 19.05 19.94 33.15
C THR A 14 18.14 19.48 31.98
N PRO A 15 16.90 19.03 32.25
CA PRO A 15 15.97 18.60 31.20
C PRO A 15 15.74 19.68 30.13
N ILE A 16 15.77 20.95 30.55
CA ILE A 16 15.66 22.11 29.66
C ILE A 16 16.88 22.25 28.74
N ASN A 17 18.11 22.06 29.25
CA ASN A 17 19.32 22.10 28.43
C ASN A 17 19.35 20.96 27.41
N ARG A 18 18.88 19.76 27.77
CA ARG A 18 18.71 18.66 26.81
C ARG A 18 17.73 19.00 25.70
N ALA A 19 16.58 19.58 26.03
CA ALA A 19 15.58 19.98 25.04
C ALA A 19 16.12 21.06 24.09
N VAL A 20 16.84 22.05 24.63
CA VAL A 20 17.52 23.09 23.83
C VAL A 20 18.58 22.47 22.92
N TRP A 21 19.40 21.55 23.44
CA TRP A 21 20.41 20.85 22.64
C TRP A 21 19.78 20.06 21.49
N TRP A 22 18.69 19.33 21.75
CA TRP A 22 17.95 18.62 20.70
C TRP A 22 17.32 19.57 19.68
N ALA A 23 16.74 20.68 20.11
CA ALA A 23 16.19 21.69 19.20
C ALA A 23 17.29 22.29 18.31
N GLU A 24 18.43 22.65 18.90
CA GLU A 24 19.58 23.21 18.18
C GLU A 24 20.24 22.16 17.27
N TYR A 25 20.27 20.90 17.67
CA TYR A 25 20.75 19.78 16.85
C TYR A 25 19.87 19.57 15.61
N VAL A 26 18.54 19.61 15.78
CA VAL A 26 17.56 19.50 14.70
C VAL A 26 17.67 20.68 13.72
N ILE A 27 17.84 21.90 14.24
CA ILE A 27 18.02 23.11 13.41
C ILE A 27 19.36 23.05 12.66
N ARG A 28 20.47 22.69 13.34
CA ARG A 28 21.81 22.60 12.73
C ARG A 28 21.91 21.51 11.65
N HIS A 29 21.17 20.41 11.80
CA HIS A 29 21.14 19.33 10.81
C HIS A 29 20.00 19.47 9.79
N ASN A 30 19.46 20.68 9.61
CA ASN A 30 18.48 21.04 8.57
C ASN A 30 17.14 20.29 8.65
N GLY A 31 16.68 20.02 9.88
CA GLY A 31 15.58 19.11 10.14
C GLY A 31 16.00 17.69 9.78
N ALA A 32 15.61 16.70 10.57
CA ALA A 32 15.87 15.31 10.23
C ALA A 32 15.36 15.05 8.80
N LYS A 33 16.28 14.98 7.81
CA LYS A 33 15.94 14.74 6.40
C LYS A 33 15.22 13.40 6.19
N HIS A 34 15.31 12.54 7.20
CA HIS A 34 14.60 11.26 7.37
C HIS A 34 13.20 11.40 8.03
N LEU A 35 12.89 12.53 8.68
CA LEU A 35 11.57 12.91 9.20
C LEU A 35 10.81 13.86 8.26
N ARG A 36 11.51 14.52 7.33
CA ARG A 36 10.86 15.16 6.17
C ARG A 36 10.32 14.03 5.31
N SER A 37 9.00 13.86 5.28
CA SER A 37 8.33 12.81 4.53
C SER A 37 8.90 12.75 3.12
N ALA A 38 9.52 11.64 2.75
CA ALA A 38 9.96 11.37 1.38
C ALA A 38 8.79 11.52 0.38
N ALA A 39 7.53 11.50 0.86
CA ALA A 39 6.35 11.76 0.07
C ALA A 39 6.31 13.16 -0.60
N LEU A 40 7.10 14.14 -0.15
CA LEU A 40 7.15 15.48 -0.78
C LEU A 40 8.08 15.55 -1.99
N ASP A 41 9.06 14.66 -2.09
CA ASP A 41 9.98 14.56 -3.25
C ASP A 41 9.65 13.34 -4.14
N LEU A 42 8.58 12.60 -3.84
CA LEU A 42 8.09 11.53 -4.68
C LEU A 42 7.33 12.11 -5.87
N ALA A 43 7.76 11.75 -7.08
CA ALA A 43 7.03 12.09 -8.28
C ALA A 43 5.59 11.55 -8.21
N TRP A 44 4.63 12.26 -8.80
CA TRP A 44 3.19 11.99 -8.69
C TRP A 44 2.81 10.51 -8.96
N TYR A 45 3.54 9.85 -9.85
CA TYR A 45 3.35 8.44 -10.21
C TYR A 45 3.81 7.45 -9.11
N GLN A 46 4.83 7.80 -8.32
CA GLN A 46 5.27 7.01 -7.16
C GLN A 46 4.34 7.21 -5.97
N TYR A 47 3.83 8.44 -5.77
CA TYR A 47 2.83 8.73 -4.73
C TYR A 47 1.51 7.99 -4.98
N LEU A 48 1.07 7.94 -6.24
CA LEU A 48 -0.16 7.25 -6.63
C LEU A 48 0.01 5.72 -6.82
N LEU A 49 1.23 5.19 -6.65
CA LEU A 49 1.57 3.78 -6.91
C LEU A 49 0.91 3.27 -8.20
N LEU A 50 1.13 3.99 -9.30
CA LEU A 50 0.45 3.73 -10.58
C LEU A 50 0.65 2.27 -11.06
N ASP A 51 1.79 1.68 -10.74
CA ASP A 51 2.12 0.28 -11.01
C ASP A 51 1.17 -0.70 -10.30
N VAL A 52 0.87 -0.45 -9.02
CA VAL A 52 -0.07 -1.25 -8.23
C VAL A 52 -1.49 -1.08 -8.78
N ALA A 53 -1.89 0.15 -9.14
CA ALA A 53 -3.19 0.40 -9.74
C ALA A 53 -3.34 -0.33 -11.09
N ALA A 54 -2.31 -0.30 -11.94
CA ALA A 54 -2.30 -1.01 -13.22
C ALA A 54 -2.36 -2.54 -13.03
N PHE A 55 -1.61 -3.09 -12.07
CA PHE A 55 -1.65 -4.51 -11.74
C PHE A 55 -3.04 -4.96 -11.27
N LEU A 56 -3.68 -4.20 -10.38
CA LEU A 56 -5.04 -4.49 -9.92
C LEU A 56 -6.06 -4.40 -11.05
N PHE A 57 -5.96 -3.37 -11.89
CA PHE A 57 -6.84 -3.22 -13.05
C PHE A 57 -6.71 -4.41 -14.01
N LEU A 58 -5.48 -4.86 -14.29
CA LEU A 58 -5.24 -6.04 -15.12
C LEU A 58 -5.82 -7.31 -14.50
N LEU A 59 -5.68 -7.53 -13.19
CA LEU A 59 -6.27 -8.67 -12.51
C LEU A 59 -7.80 -8.72 -12.65
N VAL A 60 -8.46 -7.57 -12.45
CA VAL A 60 -9.92 -7.45 -12.61
C VAL A 60 -10.31 -7.70 -14.06
N ALA A 61 -9.61 -7.07 -15.02
CA ALA A 61 -9.88 -7.24 -16.44
C ALA A 61 -9.74 -8.70 -16.89
N ILE A 62 -8.68 -9.39 -16.45
CA ILE A 62 -8.44 -10.82 -16.73
C ILE A 62 -9.57 -11.67 -16.14
N THR A 63 -9.98 -11.39 -14.90
CA THR A 63 -11.06 -12.14 -14.24
C THR A 63 -12.37 -11.99 -15.01
N VAL A 64 -12.75 -10.75 -15.35
CA VAL A 64 -13.95 -10.47 -16.15
C VAL A 64 -13.89 -11.13 -17.51
N TYR A 65 -12.72 -11.07 -18.17
CA TYR A 65 -12.51 -11.70 -19.48
C TYR A 65 -12.69 -13.22 -19.41
N ILE A 66 -12.10 -13.89 -18.42
CA ILE A 66 -12.25 -15.33 -18.20
C ILE A 66 -13.72 -15.67 -17.92
N SER A 67 -14.39 -14.93 -17.04
CA SER A 67 -15.81 -15.13 -16.76
C SER A 67 -16.67 -15.01 -18.02
N TYR A 68 -16.40 -14.01 -18.86
CA TYR A 68 -17.09 -13.83 -20.14
C TYR A 68 -16.86 -15.02 -21.09
N LEU A 69 -15.62 -15.52 -21.20
CA LEU A 69 -15.31 -16.68 -22.03
C LEU A 69 -16.03 -17.94 -21.54
N ILE A 70 -16.05 -18.18 -20.23
CA ILE A 70 -16.78 -19.31 -19.64
C ILE A 70 -18.27 -19.20 -19.95
N PHE A 71 -18.85 -18.02 -19.75
CA PHE A 71 -20.26 -17.78 -20.04
C PHE A 71 -20.58 -18.02 -21.51
N LYS A 72 -19.80 -17.45 -22.42
CA LYS A 72 -19.94 -17.65 -23.87
C LYS A 72 -19.84 -19.13 -24.26
N ASN A 73 -18.84 -19.83 -23.74
CA ASN A 73 -18.65 -21.26 -24.00
C ASN A 73 -19.83 -22.09 -23.48
N SER A 74 -20.33 -21.78 -22.29
CA SER A 74 -21.48 -22.49 -21.71
C SER A 74 -22.76 -22.26 -22.53
N TYR A 75 -23.03 -21.03 -22.96
CA TYR A 75 -24.16 -20.71 -23.83
C TYR A 75 -24.07 -21.44 -25.17
N MET A 76 -22.89 -21.43 -25.80
CA MET A 76 -22.65 -22.14 -27.05
C MET A 76 -22.83 -23.66 -26.89
N TYR A 77 -22.37 -24.24 -25.79
CA TYR A 77 -22.58 -25.66 -25.50
C TYR A 77 -24.07 -26.02 -25.37
N LEU A 78 -24.85 -25.19 -24.67
CA LEU A 78 -26.30 -25.38 -24.51
C LEU A 78 -27.04 -25.29 -25.85
N THR A 79 -26.72 -24.29 -26.68
CA THR A 79 -27.32 -24.16 -28.02
C THR A 79 -26.95 -25.33 -28.93
N ALA A 80 -25.70 -25.81 -28.89
CA ALA A 80 -25.27 -26.98 -29.64
C ALA A 80 -26.01 -28.26 -29.19
N GLN A 81 -26.22 -28.44 -27.88
CA GLN A 81 -27.04 -29.54 -27.36
C GLN A 81 -28.50 -29.43 -27.82
N TYR A 82 -29.09 -28.24 -27.77
CA TYR A 82 -30.46 -28.00 -28.24
C TYR A 82 -30.64 -28.38 -29.72
N TYR A 83 -29.73 -27.92 -30.59
CA TYR A 83 -29.76 -28.28 -32.02
C TYR A 83 -29.56 -29.79 -32.25
N LYS A 84 -28.66 -30.44 -31.48
CA LYS A 84 -28.42 -31.88 -31.58
C LYS A 84 -29.63 -32.71 -31.16
N VAL A 85 -30.38 -32.29 -30.14
CA VAL A 85 -31.60 -32.97 -29.68
C VAL A 85 -32.72 -32.82 -30.70
N LYS A 86 -32.94 -31.61 -31.25
CA LYS A 86 -33.99 -31.37 -32.25
C LYS A 86 -33.77 -32.19 -33.53
N SER A 87 -32.54 -32.23 -34.04
CA SER A 87 -32.16 -33.03 -35.22
C SER A 87 -32.37 -34.54 -35.08
N LYS A 88 -32.50 -35.06 -33.85
CA LYS A 88 -32.74 -36.49 -33.61
C LYS A 88 -34.24 -36.83 -33.57
N HIS A 89 -35.09 -35.82 -33.43
CA HIS A 89 -36.54 -35.96 -33.24
C HIS A 89 -37.36 -35.60 -34.48
N ASP A 90 -36.74 -34.92 -35.46
CA ASP A 90 -37.22 -34.75 -36.84
C ASP A 90 -36.70 -35.90 -37.73
#